data_AF-A0A6A3JT89-F1
#
_entry.id   AF-A0A6A3JT89-F1
#
_cell.length_a   1.000
_cell.length_b   1.000
_cell.length_c   1.000
_cell.angle_alpha   90.00
_cell.angle_beta   90.00
_cell.angle_gamma   90.00
#
_symmetry.space_group_name_H-M   'P 1'
#
loop_
_entity.id
_entity.type
_entity.pdbx_description
1 polymer ?
#
loop_
_entity_poly.entity_id
_entity_poly.type
_entity_poly.pdbx_seq_one_letter_code
_entity_poly.pdbx_strand_id
1 'polypeptide(L)'
;MVEKRGSTRSSATAPHTLEFAPACKQLSLVLLAIFVISFTVTWYKVWWDSLIGIGVMVYGYWALRDTNPAHLDAARVRHFHYGTVLSLACHVIAMGEVTYFVVKIYLLDKIVHVESSPGVPLFVFLYLFLLFEIGVTSFGVERTYNLCQEISRNEYFLQSEARV
;
A
#
# COMPACT_ATOMS: atom_id res chain seq x y z
N MET A 1 33.13 52.01 19.20
CA MET A 1 33.40 50.92 18.23
C MET A 1 33.04 49.61 18.92
N VAL A 2 31.91 49.00 18.51
CA VAL A 2 31.86 47.82 17.61
C VAL A 2 32.32 46.57 18.37
N GLU A 3 31.56 45.50 18.60
CA GLU A 3 30.21 45.06 18.24
C GLU A 3 29.93 43.91 19.21
N LYS A 4 28.80 43.89 19.92
CA LYS A 4 28.28 42.63 20.48
C LYS A 4 27.83 41.81 19.28
N ARG A 5 28.69 40.93 18.77
CA ARG A 5 28.33 39.96 17.74
C ARG A 5 27.13 39.18 18.27
N GLY A 6 25.97 39.50 17.71
CA GLY A 6 24.77 38.72 17.86
C GLY A 6 25.13 37.27 17.56
N SER A 7 24.80 36.41 18.50
CA SER A 7 24.66 34.98 18.26
C SER A 7 23.63 34.82 17.15
N THR A 8 24.09 34.84 15.90
CA THR A 8 23.35 34.23 14.80
C THR A 8 23.43 32.73 15.02
N ARG A 9 22.64 32.23 15.98
CA ARG A 9 22.00 30.92 15.85
C ARG A 9 21.18 31.03 14.57
N SER A 10 21.81 30.73 13.44
CA SER A 10 21.09 30.28 12.25
C SER A 10 20.59 28.87 12.55
N SER A 11 19.64 28.77 13.48
CA SER A 11 18.88 27.56 13.79
C SER A 11 17.77 27.41 12.76
N ALA A 12 18.18 27.18 11.52
CA ALA A 12 17.27 26.83 10.44
C ALA A 12 17.79 25.56 9.78
N THR A 13 17.76 24.45 10.52
CA THR A 13 17.93 23.12 9.93
C THR A 13 16.57 22.42 9.88
N ALA A 14 15.64 22.91 9.06
CA ALA A 14 14.45 22.15 8.68
C ALA A 14 13.88 22.69 7.35
N PRO A 15 13.41 21.85 6.41
CA PRO A 15 12.92 20.49 6.61
C PRO A 15 13.79 19.43 5.93
N HIS A 16 14.02 18.29 6.58
CA HIS A 16 14.50 17.09 5.88
C HIS A 16 13.47 16.74 4.80
N THR A 17 13.92 16.74 3.54
CA THR A 17 13.10 16.40 2.37
C THR A 17 12.46 15.04 2.57
N LEU A 18 11.18 14.90 2.23
CA LEU A 18 10.48 13.61 2.22
C LEU A 18 10.87 12.84 0.95
N GLU A 19 11.92 12.04 1.04
CA GLU A 19 12.48 11.29 -0.08
C GLU A 19 11.50 10.22 -0.58
N PHE A 20 10.73 9.61 0.33
CA PHE A 20 9.84 8.50 -0.02
C PHE A 20 8.44 8.92 -0.45
N ALA A 21 8.00 10.16 -0.15
CA ALA A 21 6.63 10.60 -0.40
C ALA A 21 6.26 10.63 -1.90
N PRO A 22 7.09 11.21 -2.81
CA PRO A 22 6.79 11.21 -4.24
C PRO A 22 6.73 9.80 -4.83
N ALA A 23 7.66 8.92 -4.43
CA ALA A 23 7.68 7.53 -4.90
C ALA A 23 6.46 6.75 -4.39
N CYS A 24 6.05 6.93 -3.13
CA CYS A 24 4.84 6.29 -2.60
C CYS A 24 3.57 6.77 -3.31
N LYS A 25 3.50 8.06 -3.68
CA LYS A 25 2.38 8.61 -4.46
C LYS A 25 2.32 8.03 -5.88
N GLN A 26 3.46 7.86 -6.54
CA GLN A 26 3.50 7.20 -7.84
C GLN A 26 3.13 5.72 -7.72
N LEU A 27 3.63 5.04 -6.68
CA LEU A 27 3.33 3.65 -6.43
C LEU A 27 1.83 3.43 -6.16
N SER A 28 1.15 4.34 -5.46
CA SER A 28 -0.29 4.22 -5.25
C SER A 28 -1.09 4.33 -6.56
N LEU A 29 -0.66 5.15 -7.52
CA LEU A 29 -1.26 5.19 -8.85
C LEU A 29 -1.02 3.91 -9.65
N VAL A 30 0.20 3.36 -9.57
CA VAL A 30 0.55 2.10 -10.24
C VAL A 30 -0.28 0.94 -9.68
N LEU A 31 -0.34 0.82 -8.35
CA LEU A 31 -1.15 -0.20 -7.67
C LEU A 31 -2.64 0.00 -7.94
N LEU A 32 -3.13 1.25 -7.99
CA LEU A 32 -4.51 1.55 -8.40
C LEU A 32 -4.81 0.99 -9.79
N ALA A 33 -3.94 1.23 -10.76
CA ALA A 33 -4.11 0.71 -12.12
C ALA A 33 -4.11 -0.83 -12.14
N ILE A 34 -3.20 -1.47 -11.40
CA ILE A 34 -3.14 -2.93 -11.27
C ILE A 34 -4.45 -3.46 -10.68
N PHE A 35 -4.96 -2.88 -9.60
CA PHE A 35 -6.18 -3.36 -8.94
C PHE A 35 -7.45 -3.08 -9.76
N VAL A 36 -7.48 -2.02 -10.57
CA VAL A 36 -8.56 -1.81 -11.54
C VAL A 36 -8.55 -2.89 -12.61
N ILE A 37 -7.37 -3.24 -13.15
CA ILE A 37 -7.23 -4.36 -14.10
C ILE A 37 -7.65 -5.67 -13.43
N SER A 38 -7.17 -5.91 -12.20
CA SER A 38 -7.53 -7.06 -11.39
C SER A 38 -9.04 -7.21 -11.30
N PHE A 39 -9.73 -6.18 -10.86
CA PHE A 39 -11.18 -6.18 -10.72
C PHE A 39 -11.91 -6.61 -12.00
N THR A 40 -11.40 -6.22 -13.19
CA THR A 40 -12.00 -6.64 -14.47
C THR A 40 -11.74 -8.10 -14.84
N VAL A 41 -10.62 -8.69 -14.40
CA VAL A 41 -10.22 -10.06 -14.77
C VAL A 41 -10.51 -11.10 -13.67
N THR A 42 -10.61 -10.66 -12.41
CA THR A 42 -10.86 -11.48 -11.21
C THR A 42 -12.29 -11.33 -10.70
N TRP A 43 -13.21 -10.76 -11.50
CA TRP A 43 -14.62 -10.57 -11.14
C TRP A 43 -15.29 -11.87 -10.62
N TYR A 44 -14.72 -13.02 -10.98
CA TYR A 44 -15.13 -14.33 -10.48
C TYR A 44 -14.71 -14.57 -9.02
N LYS A 45 -15.71 -14.57 -8.12
CA LYS A 45 -15.66 -14.96 -6.69
C LYS A 45 -14.82 -14.09 -5.74
N VAL A 46 -13.68 -13.57 -6.17
CA VAL A 46 -12.74 -12.83 -5.30
C VAL A 46 -12.68 -11.32 -5.53
N TRP A 47 -13.50 -10.77 -6.45
CA TRP A 47 -13.59 -9.34 -6.81
C TRP A 47 -13.55 -8.30 -5.66
N TRP A 48 -13.94 -8.70 -4.46
CA TRP A 48 -13.96 -7.86 -3.27
C TRP A 48 -12.55 -7.44 -2.84
N ASP A 49 -11.53 -8.26 -3.08
CA ASP A 49 -10.15 -7.98 -2.69
C ASP A 49 -9.60 -6.78 -3.48
N SER A 50 -9.86 -6.76 -4.80
CA SER A 50 -9.45 -5.67 -5.68
C SER A 50 -10.15 -4.36 -5.33
N LEU A 51 -11.43 -4.39 -4.91
CA LEU A 51 -12.14 -3.18 -4.47
C LEU A 51 -11.54 -2.56 -3.22
N ILE A 52 -11.14 -3.38 -2.25
CA ILE A 52 -10.44 -2.91 -1.06
C ILE A 52 -9.11 -2.26 -1.47
N GLY A 53 -8.34 -2.93 -2.32
CA GLY A 53 -7.10 -2.40 -2.87
C GLY A 53 -7.29 -1.04 -3.57
N ILE A 54 -8.31 -0.92 -4.43
CA ILE A 54 -8.67 0.35 -5.10
C ILE A 54 -8.95 1.44 -4.06
N GLY A 55 -9.78 1.16 -3.06
CA GLY A 55 -10.11 2.13 -2.00
C GLY A 55 -8.88 2.60 -1.24
N VAL A 56 -8.00 1.68 -0.86
CA VAL A 56 -6.73 1.99 -0.18
C VAL A 56 -5.82 2.84 -1.06
N MET A 57 -5.70 2.53 -2.35
CA MET A 57 -4.82 3.29 -3.25
C MET A 57 -5.36 4.69 -3.57
N VAL A 58 -6.68 4.85 -3.72
CA VAL A 58 -7.32 6.16 -3.83
C VAL A 58 -7.06 6.98 -2.57
N TYR A 59 -7.23 6.38 -1.38
CA TYR A 59 -6.91 7.04 -0.13
C TYR A 59 -5.43 7.43 -0.05
N GLY A 60 -4.51 6.53 -0.43
CA GLY A 60 -3.08 6.81 -0.44
C GLY A 60 -2.68 7.95 -1.36
N TYR A 61 -3.23 7.99 -2.58
CA TYR A 61 -3.01 9.10 -3.50
C TYR A 61 -3.52 10.44 -2.94
N TRP A 62 -4.71 10.42 -2.33
CA TRP A 62 -5.27 11.61 -1.68
C TRP A 62 -4.45 12.04 -0.44
N ALA A 63 -4.02 11.09 0.39
CA ALA A 63 -3.22 11.32 1.59
C ALA A 63 -1.85 11.93 1.24
N LEU A 64 -1.26 11.53 0.11
CA LEU A 64 0.01 12.02 -0.41
C LEU A 64 -0.15 13.12 -1.48
N ARG A 65 -1.32 13.76 -1.59
CA ARG A 65 -1.57 14.77 -2.64
C ARG A 65 -0.60 15.95 -2.53
N ASP A 66 -0.34 16.38 -1.30
CA ASP A 66 0.61 17.43 -0.96
C ASP A 66 1.84 16.77 -0.32
N THR A 67 2.91 16.66 -1.10
CA THR A 67 4.17 16.06 -0.66
C THR A 67 5.08 17.08 0.02
N ASN A 68 4.60 18.32 0.25
CA ASN A 68 5.35 19.30 1.02
C ASN A 68 5.52 18.80 2.47
N PRO A 69 6.76 18.64 2.98
CA PRO A 69 7.01 18.17 4.34
C PRO A 69 6.31 19.00 5.42
N ALA A 70 6.06 20.28 5.17
CA ALA A 70 5.40 21.19 6.12
C ALA A 70 3.89 20.93 6.28
N HIS A 71 3.26 20.18 5.36
CA HIS A 71 1.81 19.98 5.32
C HIS A 71 1.39 18.51 5.32
N LEU A 72 2.35 17.58 5.34
CA LEU A 72 2.07 16.15 5.36
C LEU A 72 1.69 15.69 6.77
N ASP A 73 0.45 15.23 6.92
CA ASP A 73 -0.09 14.72 8.17
C ASP A 73 0.36 13.27 8.41
N ALA A 74 1.19 13.06 9.43
CA ALA A 74 1.73 11.76 9.83
C ALA A 74 0.64 10.71 10.10
N ALA A 75 -0.51 11.12 10.64
CA ALA A 75 -1.61 10.21 10.90
C ALA A 75 -2.17 9.65 9.58
N ARG A 76 -2.33 10.47 8.54
CA ARG A 76 -2.85 10.02 7.24
C ARG A 76 -1.92 9.00 6.58
N VAL A 77 -0.62 9.26 6.64
CA VAL A 77 0.38 8.35 6.06
C VAL A 77 0.38 7.00 6.78
N ARG A 78 0.24 7.01 8.11
CA ARG A 78 0.11 5.78 8.90
C ARG A 78 -1.17 5.00 8.58
N HIS A 79 -2.31 5.68 8.39
CA HIS A 79 -3.54 5.02 7.94
C HIS A 79 -3.37 4.42 6.54
N PHE A 80 -2.67 5.10 5.63
CA PHE A 80 -2.37 4.56 4.31
C PHE A 80 -1.50 3.30 4.40
N HIS A 81 -0.47 3.30 5.25
CA HIS A 81 0.34 2.11 5.51
C HIS A 81 -0.51 0.94 6.03
N TYR A 82 -1.33 1.16 7.07
CA TYR A 82 -2.21 0.10 7.59
C TYR A 82 -3.25 -0.37 6.58
N GLY A 83 -3.79 0.54 5.76
CA GLY A 83 -4.65 0.18 4.64
C GLY A 83 -3.93 -0.72 3.62
N THR A 84 -2.66 -0.43 3.34
CA THR A 84 -1.85 -1.24 2.41
C THR A 84 -1.57 -2.64 2.99
N VAL A 85 -1.32 -2.73 4.30
CA VAL A 85 -1.21 -4.01 5.02
C VAL A 85 -2.54 -4.79 4.99
N LEU A 86 -3.67 -4.11 5.18
CA LEU A 86 -4.99 -4.71 5.06
C LEU A 86 -5.22 -5.25 3.64
N SER A 87 -4.89 -4.48 2.60
CA SER A 87 -4.97 -4.93 1.21
C SER A 87 -4.14 -6.19 0.97
N LEU A 88 -2.91 -6.23 1.51
CA LEU A 88 -2.06 -7.43 1.43
C LEU A 88 -2.72 -8.64 2.08
N ALA A 89 -3.29 -8.48 3.28
CA ALA A 89 -4.02 -9.54 3.96
C ALA A 89 -5.23 -10.02 3.15
N CYS A 90 -5.96 -9.10 2.50
CA CYS A 90 -7.08 -9.44 1.61
C CYS A 90 -6.62 -10.31 0.43
N HIS A 91 -5.50 -9.99 -0.24
CA HIS A 91 -4.99 -10.83 -1.32
C HIS A 91 -4.61 -12.24 -0.84
N VAL A 92 -4.04 -12.36 0.36
CA VAL A 92 -3.73 -13.67 0.97
C VAL A 92 -5.00 -14.47 1.27
N ILE A 93 -6.05 -13.82 1.76
CA ILE A 93 -7.36 -14.45 2.00
C ILE A 93 -8.00 -14.89 0.68
N ALA A 94 -8.01 -14.02 -0.33
CA ALA A 94 -8.48 -14.34 -1.68
C ALA A 94 -7.74 -15.53 -2.28
N MET A 95 -6.43 -15.63 -2.03
CA MET A 95 -5.63 -16.79 -2.43
C MET A 95 -6.11 -18.09 -1.75
N GLY A 96 -6.47 -18.00 -0.46
CA GLY A 96 -7.10 -19.11 0.27
C GLY A 96 -8.44 -19.53 -0.33
N GLU A 97 -9.30 -18.58 -0.71
CA GLU A 97 -10.59 -18.84 -1.34
C GLU A 97 -10.43 -19.53 -2.70
N VAL A 98 -9.54 -19.01 -3.57
CA VAL A 98 -9.24 -19.63 -4.87
C VAL A 98 -8.69 -21.05 -4.68
N THR A 99 -7.80 -21.25 -3.70
CA THR A 99 -7.27 -22.59 -3.36
C THR A 99 -8.39 -23.55 -2.94
N TYR A 100 -9.32 -23.09 -2.09
CA TYR A 100 -10.48 -23.89 -1.69
C TYR A 100 -11.34 -24.30 -2.91
N PHE A 101 -11.60 -23.38 -3.85
CA PHE A 101 -12.36 -23.69 -5.06
C PHE A 101 -11.63 -24.67 -5.98
N VAL A 102 -10.30 -24.55 -6.13
CA VAL A 102 -9.49 -25.52 -6.88
C VAL A 102 -9.61 -26.90 -6.25
N VAL A 103 -9.39 -27.02 -4.93
CA VAL A 103 -9.49 -28.29 -4.20
C VAL A 103 -10.90 -28.88 -4.34
N LYS A 104 -11.94 -28.04 -4.19
CA LYS A 104 -13.34 -28.45 -4.36
C LYS A 104 -13.58 -29.03 -5.76
N ILE A 105 -13.17 -28.34 -6.82
CA ILE A 105 -13.38 -28.80 -8.19
C ILE A 105 -12.57 -30.07 -8.47
N TYR A 106 -11.30 -30.14 -8.04
CA TYR A 106 -10.45 -31.30 -8.35
C TYR A 106 -10.80 -32.56 -7.56
N LEU A 107 -11.21 -32.44 -6.29
CA LEU A 107 -11.48 -33.58 -5.42
C LEU A 107 -12.97 -33.95 -5.40
N LEU A 108 -13.87 -32.97 -5.37
CA LEU A 108 -15.32 -33.24 -5.21
C LEU A 108 -16.03 -33.46 -6.54
N ASP A 109 -15.56 -32.91 -7.65
CA ASP A 109 -16.17 -33.17 -8.98
C ASP A 109 -16.02 -34.63 -9.43
N LYS A 110 -15.05 -35.36 -8.85
CA LYS A 110 -14.89 -36.80 -9.02
C LYS A 110 -15.90 -37.64 -8.21
N ILE A 111 -16.60 -37.04 -7.25
CA ILE A 111 -17.48 -37.74 -6.30
C ILE A 111 -18.94 -37.32 -6.52
N VAL A 112 -19.16 -36.06 -6.84
CA VAL A 112 -20.47 -35.47 -7.15
C VAL A 112 -20.23 -34.63 -8.39
N HIS A 113 -20.90 -34.91 -9.52
CA HIS A 113 -20.81 -34.03 -10.69
C HIS A 113 -21.34 -32.65 -10.31
N VAL A 114 -20.44 -31.72 -9.98
CA VAL A 114 -20.80 -30.37 -9.57
C VAL A 114 -20.67 -29.48 -10.79
N GLU A 115 -21.69 -28.63 -10.96
CA GLU A 115 -21.89 -27.53 -11.92
C GLU A 115 -20.71 -27.15 -12.82
N SER A 116 -21.04 -26.78 -14.07
CA SER A 116 -20.16 -26.25 -15.12
C SER A 116 -19.03 -25.38 -14.56
N SER A 117 -17.86 -26.01 -14.38
CA SER A 117 -16.65 -25.36 -13.92
C SER A 117 -16.10 -24.46 -15.04
N PRO A 118 -15.65 -23.23 -14.73
CA PRO A 118 -15.02 -22.34 -15.71
C PRO A 118 -13.66 -22.88 -16.22
N GLY A 119 -13.24 -24.05 -15.73
CA GLY A 119 -12.07 -24.77 -16.19
C GLY A 119 -10.82 -24.44 -15.38
N VAL A 120 -9.92 -25.42 -15.30
CA VAL A 120 -8.60 -25.31 -14.66
C VAL A 120 -7.80 -24.08 -15.10
N PRO A 121 -7.78 -23.69 -16.39
CA PRO A 121 -6.97 -22.55 -16.83
C PRO A 121 -7.33 -21.23 -16.14
N LEU A 122 -8.62 -20.99 -15.87
CA LEU A 122 -9.04 -19.77 -15.16
C LEU A 122 -8.46 -19.74 -13.75
N PHE A 123 -8.50 -20.86 -13.01
CA PHE A 123 -7.97 -20.90 -11.66
C PHE A 123 -6.45 -20.75 -11.60
N VAL A 124 -5.72 -21.34 -12.56
CA VAL A 124 -4.27 -21.14 -12.67
C VAL A 124 -3.95 -19.67 -12.94
N PHE A 125 -4.70 -19.03 -13.85
CA PHE A 125 -4.57 -17.60 -14.12
C PHE A 125 -4.83 -16.76 -12.85
N LEU A 126 -5.93 -17.01 -12.14
CA LEU A 126 -6.26 -16.32 -10.89
C LEU A 126 -5.17 -16.50 -9.83
N TYR A 127 -4.60 -17.70 -9.70
CA TYR A 127 -3.52 -18.01 -8.76
C TYR A 127 -2.26 -17.19 -9.06
N LEU A 128 -1.81 -17.20 -10.32
CA LEU A 128 -0.62 -16.44 -10.74
C LEU A 128 -0.83 -14.93 -10.59
N PHE A 129 -2.03 -14.45 -10.90
CA PHE A 129 -2.37 -13.05 -10.80
C PHE A 129 -2.43 -12.58 -9.33
N LEU A 130 -3.05 -13.36 -8.44
CA LEU A 130 -3.05 -13.07 -6.99
C LEU A 130 -1.64 -13.10 -6.39
N LEU A 131 -0.78 -14.05 -6.81
CA LEU A 131 0.62 -14.05 -6.38
C LEU A 131 1.37 -12.79 -6.81
N PHE A 132 1.12 -12.33 -8.04
CA PHE A 132 1.67 -11.06 -8.52
C PHE A 132 1.19 -9.88 -7.68
N GLU A 133 -0.12 -9.82 -7.36
CA GLU A 133 -0.71 -8.79 -6.50
C GLU A 133 -0.12 -8.79 -5.08
N ILE A 134 0.04 -9.97 -4.47
CA ILE A 134 0.73 -10.12 -3.17
C ILE A 134 2.15 -9.55 -3.26
N GLY A 135 2.88 -9.85 -4.33
CA GLY A 135 4.24 -9.36 -4.55
C GLY A 135 4.32 -7.83 -4.62
N VAL A 136 3.52 -7.21 -5.51
CA VAL A 136 3.54 -5.74 -5.69
C VAL A 136 2.99 -5.01 -4.47
N THR A 137 2.00 -5.58 -3.77
CA THR A 137 1.43 -4.99 -2.55
C THR A 137 2.39 -5.10 -1.38
N SER A 138 3.14 -6.20 -1.25
CA SER A 138 4.20 -6.35 -0.25
C SER A 138 5.29 -5.29 -0.42
N PHE A 139 5.68 -5.02 -1.68
CA PHE A 139 6.57 -3.90 -1.99
C PHE A 139 5.95 -2.55 -1.60
N GLY A 140 4.64 -2.36 -1.81
CA GLY A 140 3.90 -1.21 -1.30
C GLY A 140 3.94 -1.05 0.23
N VAL A 141 3.81 -2.15 0.97
CA VAL A 141 3.93 -2.16 2.44
C VAL A 141 5.31 -1.69 2.88
N GLU A 142 6.38 -2.19 2.26
CA GLU A 142 7.76 -1.77 2.56
C GLU A 142 7.96 -0.27 2.32
N ARG A 143 7.50 0.25 1.17
CA ARG A 143 7.67 1.67 0.82
C ARG A 143 6.89 2.60 1.76
N THR A 144 5.65 2.24 2.07
CA THR A 144 4.83 3.01 3.00
C THR A 144 5.37 2.94 4.44
N TYR A 145 5.98 1.83 4.83
CA TYR A 145 6.69 1.69 6.10
C TYR A 145 7.90 2.62 6.18
N ASN A 146 8.76 2.63 5.15
CA ASN A 146 9.92 3.52 5.08
C ASN A 146 9.52 5.00 5.16
N LEU A 147 8.42 5.38 4.51
CA LEU A 147 7.87 6.73 4.63
C LEU A 147 7.38 7.04 6.06
N CYS A 148 6.75 6.08 6.75
CA CYS A 148 6.37 6.27 8.15
C CYS A 148 7.60 6.46 9.06
N GLN A 149 8.70 5.73 8.79
CA GLN A 149 9.96 5.88 9.52
C GLN A 149 10.63 7.22 9.24
N GLU A 150 10.58 7.70 8.00
CA GLU A 150 11.11 9.01 7.64
C GLU A 150 10.37 10.15 8.36
N ILE A 151 9.04 10.06 8.43
CA ILE A 151 8.22 11.06 9.14
C ILE A 151 8.52 11.04 10.64
N SER A 152 8.57 9.86 11.27
CA SER A 152 8.85 9.76 12.71
C SER A 152 10.26 10.26 13.07
N ARG A 153 11.25 10.00 12.21
CA ARG A 153 12.60 10.56 12.33
C ARG A 153 12.57 12.08 12.29
N ASN A 154 11.86 12.67 11.33
CA ASN A 154 11.77 14.12 11.17
C ASN A 154 11.05 14.78 12.38
N GLU A 155 9.99 14.16 12.90
CA GLU A 155 9.30 14.62 14.11
C GLU A 155 10.22 14.64 15.34
N TYR A 156 11.04 13.60 15.52
CA TYR A 156 12.01 13.52 16.62
C TYR A 156 13.02 14.67 16.58
N PHE A 157 13.57 14.97 15.40
CA PHE A 157 14.53 16.07 15.25
C PHE A 157 13.89 17.43 15.55
N LEU A 158 12.70 17.71 15.02
CA LEU A 158 11.97 18.95 15.30
C LEU A 158 11.68 19.14 16.80
N GLN A 159 11.29 18.07 17.50
CA GLN A 159 11.09 18.12 18.95
C GLN A 159 12.40 18.36 19.73
N SER A 160 13.52 17.79 19.26
CA SER A 160 14.82 17.98 19.90
C SER A 160 15.33 19.41 19.75
N GLU A 161 15.13 20.03 18.58
CA GLU A 161 15.51 21.42 18.32
C GLU A 161 14.65 22.42 19.12
N ALA A 162 13.36 22.14 19.28
CA ALA A 162 12.45 22.99 20.06
C ALA A 162 12.76 23.01 21.58
N ARG A 163 13.60 22.09 22.07
CA ARG A 163 13.99 21.98 23.49
C ARG A 163 15.34 22.68 23.81
N VAL A 164 16.03 23.27 22.82
CA VAL A 164 17.38 23.88 22.92
C VAL A 164 17.35 25.40 22.70
#